data_AF-A0A1M3E6C6-F1
#
_entry.id   AF-A0A1M3E6C6-F1
#
_cell.length_a   1.000
_cell.length_b   1.000
_cell.length_c   1.000
_cell.angle_alpha   90.00
_cell.angle_beta   90.00
_cell.angle_gamma   90.00
#
_symmetry.space_group_name_H-M   'P 1'
#
loop_
_entity.id
_entity.type
_entity.pdbx_description
1 polymer ?
#
loop_
_entity_poly.entity_id
_entity_poly.type
_entity_poly.pdbx_seq_one_letter_code
_entity_poly.pdbx_strand_id
1 'polypeptide(L)'
;MDNENFNAENFDYLKGQLEQLGWGNLAPQLEEHIRAGKEKIELNQNEQGEVEGRTVDYELQFNKHSEHPFYYFNRVNATLRENDEIIATASFRSSWKLMPEEMGRILEYGDKVAVYREGIKNDAGEPFNAWISVNANQPLDEHGHLNMNTYHDRYYKKYPFDLDYSISRLPEQIKVQIKDKHEEVKDCIRQGIPYGLDVATTDGIVQGCLSANAKVGRIDILDNNLELAKLPVPQKAERQNTGQETSTEQGAADEKKKPWQYQQVRGNQFRNKQGKGISR
;
A
#
# COMPACT_ATOMS: atom_id res chain seq x y z
N MET A 1 -43.97 12.46 -0.96
CA MET A 1 -42.98 13.53 -1.19
C MET A 1 -41.74 12.81 -1.63
N ASP A 2 -41.38 12.95 -2.90
CA ASP A 2 -40.15 12.36 -3.43
C ASP A 2 -38.97 13.05 -2.73
N ASN A 3 -38.10 12.25 -2.10
CA ASN A 3 -36.97 12.78 -1.37
C ASN A 3 -35.90 13.21 -2.39
N GLU A 4 -35.91 14.49 -2.79
CA GLU A 4 -34.97 15.07 -3.77
C GLU A 4 -33.48 14.84 -3.41
N ASN A 5 -33.19 14.45 -2.16
CA ASN A 5 -31.84 14.15 -1.68
C ASN A 5 -31.41 12.68 -1.84
N PHE A 6 -32.28 11.77 -2.26
CA PHE A 6 -31.97 10.34 -2.36
C PHE A 6 -31.86 9.89 -3.81
N ASN A 7 -30.67 9.44 -4.20
CA ASN A 7 -30.42 8.80 -5.48
C ASN A 7 -30.27 7.29 -5.30
N ALA A 8 -31.28 6.52 -5.73
CA ALA A 8 -31.31 5.07 -5.58
C ALA A 8 -30.17 4.36 -6.33
N GLU A 9 -29.86 4.78 -7.55
CA GLU A 9 -28.79 4.17 -8.36
C GLU A 9 -27.40 4.40 -7.72
N ASN A 10 -27.17 5.60 -7.18
CA ASN A 10 -25.94 5.90 -6.45
C ASN A 10 -25.85 5.10 -5.15
N PHE A 11 -26.94 4.95 -4.40
CA PHE A 11 -26.96 4.13 -3.20
C PHE A 11 -26.69 2.64 -3.51
N ASP A 12 -27.33 2.08 -4.54
CA ASP A 12 -27.11 0.70 -4.96
C ASP A 12 -25.65 0.47 -5.38
N TYR A 13 -25.03 1.45 -6.06
CA TYR A 13 -23.60 1.41 -6.36
C TYR A 13 -22.73 1.37 -5.11
N LEU A 14 -22.97 2.26 -4.14
CA LEU A 14 -22.21 2.31 -2.89
C LEU A 14 -22.39 1.04 -2.05
N LYS A 15 -23.62 0.51 -2.01
CA LYS A 15 -23.93 -0.76 -1.36
C LYS A 15 -23.14 -1.91 -1.99
N GLY A 16 -23.09 -2.00 -3.32
CA GLY A 16 -22.28 -2.98 -4.02
C GLY A 16 -20.78 -2.86 -3.71
N GLN A 17 -20.25 -1.64 -3.56
CA GLN A 17 -18.87 -1.43 -3.13
C GLN A 17 -18.63 -1.94 -1.70
N LEU A 18 -19.55 -1.65 -0.77
CA LEU A 18 -19.47 -2.14 0.60
C LEU A 18 -19.49 -3.67 0.65
N GLU A 19 -20.40 -4.32 -0.10
CA GLU A 19 -20.47 -5.78 -0.18
C GLU A 19 -19.18 -6.40 -0.71
N GLN A 20 -18.62 -5.83 -1.79
CA GLN A 20 -17.36 -6.32 -2.39
C GLN A 20 -16.16 -6.20 -1.45
N LEU A 21 -16.17 -5.22 -0.55
CA LEU A 21 -15.07 -4.94 0.39
C LEU A 21 -15.30 -5.55 1.78
N GLY A 22 -16.38 -6.33 1.97
CA GLY A 22 -16.67 -7.02 3.24
C GLY A 22 -17.47 -6.21 4.27
N TRP A 23 -17.99 -5.04 3.90
CA TRP A 23 -18.73 -4.12 4.79
C TRP A 23 -20.22 -3.99 4.42
N GLY A 24 -20.79 -4.98 3.74
CA GLY A 24 -22.20 -4.95 3.31
C GLY A 24 -23.20 -4.75 4.45
N ASN A 25 -22.84 -5.16 5.68
CA ASN A 25 -23.63 -4.94 6.90
C ASN A 25 -23.84 -3.46 7.26
N LEU A 26 -23.03 -2.54 6.73
CA LEU A 26 -23.17 -1.10 6.95
C LEU A 26 -24.17 -0.42 6.02
N ALA A 27 -24.64 -1.10 4.98
CA ALA A 27 -25.54 -0.52 3.98
C ALA A 27 -26.81 0.12 4.58
N PRO A 28 -27.49 -0.47 5.59
CA PRO A 28 -28.66 0.16 6.21
C PRO A 28 -28.35 1.50 6.90
N GLN A 29 -27.22 1.58 7.61
CA GLN A 29 -26.79 2.82 8.29
C GLN A 29 -26.40 3.90 7.27
N LEU A 30 -25.73 3.50 6.19
CA LEU A 30 -25.44 4.40 5.07
C LEU A 30 -26.73 4.96 4.45
N GLU A 31 -27.73 4.11 4.22
CA GLU A 31 -29.01 4.52 3.64
C GLU A 31 -29.71 5.58 4.51
N GLU A 32 -29.77 5.33 5.82
CA GLU A 32 -30.36 6.26 6.79
C GLU A 32 -29.68 7.64 6.72
N HIS A 33 -28.34 7.65 6.69
CA HIS A 33 -27.56 8.89 6.63
C HIS A 33 -27.71 9.64 5.29
N ILE A 34 -27.77 8.92 4.17
CA ILE A 34 -28.03 9.51 2.85
C ILE A 34 -29.44 10.12 2.81
N ARG A 35 -30.45 9.40 3.31
CA ARG A 35 -31.85 9.88 3.36
C ARG A 35 -32.01 11.09 4.27
N ALA A 36 -31.22 11.17 5.34
CA ALA A 36 -31.14 12.34 6.21
C ALA A 36 -30.37 13.52 5.60
N GLY A 37 -29.73 13.34 4.43
CA GLY A 37 -29.04 14.40 3.70
C GLY A 37 -27.74 14.87 4.35
N LYS A 38 -27.08 14.02 5.15
CA LYS A 38 -25.82 14.39 5.82
C LYS A 38 -24.71 14.68 4.79
N GLU A 39 -24.07 15.84 4.88
CA GLU A 39 -22.98 16.20 3.95
C GLU A 39 -21.74 15.30 4.09
N LYS A 40 -21.43 14.88 5.32
CA LYS A 40 -20.34 13.94 5.64
C LYS A 40 -20.89 12.77 6.44
N ILE A 41 -20.48 11.57 6.07
CA ILE A 41 -20.91 10.32 6.71
C ILE A 41 -19.66 9.54 7.09
N GLU A 42 -19.61 9.12 8.34
CA GLU A 42 -18.58 8.26 8.91
C GLU A 42 -19.27 7.02 9.47
N LEU A 43 -18.84 5.83 9.02
CA LEU A 43 -19.35 4.55 9.50
C LEU A 43 -18.20 3.78 10.15
N ASN A 44 -18.35 3.42 11.41
CA ASN A 44 -17.30 2.80 12.22
C ASN A 44 -17.50 1.29 12.36
N GLN A 45 -16.42 0.54 12.26
CA GLN A 45 -16.32 -0.90 12.46
C GLN A 45 -15.13 -1.17 13.38
N ASN A 46 -15.40 -1.19 14.68
CA ASN A 46 -14.38 -1.43 15.68
C ASN A 46 -14.13 -2.93 15.85
N GLU A 47 -12.86 -3.31 16.03
CA GLU A 47 -12.42 -4.70 16.26
C GLU A 47 -12.89 -5.70 15.19
N GLN A 48 -13.13 -5.24 13.97
CA GLN A 48 -13.63 -6.10 12.87
C GLN A 48 -12.50 -6.71 12.03
N GLY A 49 -11.24 -6.35 12.27
CA GLY A 49 -10.07 -6.98 11.67
C GLY A 49 -9.14 -7.58 12.72
N GLU A 50 -8.46 -8.65 12.34
CA GLU A 50 -7.39 -9.23 13.14
C GLU A 50 -6.18 -9.53 12.23
N VAL A 51 -5.00 -9.10 12.65
CA VAL A 51 -3.72 -9.41 11.99
C VAL A 51 -2.68 -9.67 13.07
N GLU A 52 -2.02 -10.84 13.04
CA GLU A 52 -1.01 -11.24 14.03
C GLU A 52 -1.47 -11.10 15.50
N GLY A 53 -2.75 -11.38 15.78
CA GLY A 53 -3.34 -11.26 17.12
C GLY A 53 -3.62 -9.81 17.57
N ARG A 54 -3.42 -8.82 16.69
CA ARG A 54 -3.80 -7.42 16.91
C ARG A 54 -5.11 -7.10 16.23
N THR A 55 -5.88 -6.18 16.82
CA THR A 55 -7.18 -5.76 16.28
C THR A 55 -7.01 -4.57 15.34
N VAL A 56 -7.93 -4.47 14.37
CA VAL A 56 -7.98 -3.35 13.43
C VAL A 56 -9.38 -2.74 13.44
N ASP A 57 -9.45 -1.44 13.69
CA ASP A 57 -10.64 -0.63 13.55
C ASP A 57 -10.69 0.02 12.16
N TYR A 58 -11.89 0.17 11.59
CA TYR A 58 -12.11 0.83 10.31
C TYR A 58 -13.16 1.93 10.42
N GLU A 59 -12.83 3.13 9.94
CA GLU A 59 -13.77 4.23 9.73
C GLU A 59 -13.91 4.48 8.23
N LEU A 60 -15.10 4.22 7.68
CA LEU A 60 -15.43 4.46 6.29
C LEU A 60 -16.00 5.87 6.12
N GLN A 61 -15.39 6.66 5.24
CA GLN A 61 -15.74 8.06 5.02
C GLN A 61 -16.42 8.28 3.67
N PHE A 62 -17.60 8.90 3.71
CA PHE A 62 -18.37 9.30 2.54
C PHE A 62 -18.69 10.79 2.57
N ASN A 63 -18.69 11.42 1.40
CA ASN A 63 -19.11 12.81 1.27
C ASN A 63 -20.18 12.95 0.18
N LYS A 64 -21.13 13.84 0.43
CA LYS A 64 -22.11 14.27 -0.56
C LYS A 64 -21.44 15.18 -1.60
N HIS A 65 -21.90 15.08 -2.85
CA HIS A 65 -21.59 16.05 -3.89
C HIS A 65 -22.25 17.39 -3.55
N SER A 66 -21.55 18.50 -3.77
CA SER A 66 -22.02 19.83 -3.37
C SER A 66 -23.29 20.29 -4.07
N GLU A 67 -23.53 19.83 -5.30
CA GLU A 67 -24.63 20.31 -6.16
C GLU A 67 -25.63 19.22 -6.55
N HIS A 68 -25.33 17.96 -6.28
CA HIS A 68 -26.13 16.83 -6.76
C HIS A 68 -26.38 15.85 -5.62
N PRO A 69 -27.48 15.08 -5.62
CA PRO A 69 -27.79 14.10 -4.58
C PRO A 69 -26.96 12.81 -4.76
N PHE A 70 -25.65 12.96 -4.98
CA PHE A 70 -24.69 11.87 -5.11
C PHE A 70 -23.79 11.84 -3.88
N TYR A 71 -23.39 10.64 -3.50
CA TYR A 71 -22.40 10.39 -2.47
C TYR A 71 -21.24 9.61 -3.05
N TYR A 72 -20.05 9.88 -2.51
CA TYR A 72 -18.83 9.18 -2.86
C TYR A 72 -18.29 8.47 -1.63
N PHE A 73 -17.98 7.18 -1.76
CA PHE A 73 -17.11 6.51 -0.81
C PHE A 73 -15.68 6.99 -1.07
N ASN A 74 -15.08 7.75 -0.15
CA ASN A 74 -13.81 8.42 -0.42
C ASN A 74 -12.62 7.65 0.16
N ARG A 75 -12.70 7.29 1.44
CA ARG A 75 -11.56 6.78 2.19
C ARG A 75 -11.99 5.80 3.27
N VAL A 76 -11.02 5.00 3.69
CA VAL A 76 -11.07 4.18 4.90
C VAL A 76 -9.89 4.58 5.76
N ASN A 77 -10.14 5.03 6.98
CA ASN A 77 -9.07 5.14 7.98
C ASN A 77 -9.04 3.81 8.73
N ALA A 78 -7.89 3.14 8.72
CA ALA A 78 -7.69 1.92 9.49
C ALA A 78 -6.72 2.20 10.63
N THR A 79 -7.03 1.67 11.81
CA THR A 79 -6.23 1.83 13.04
C THR A 79 -5.92 0.46 13.61
N LEU A 80 -4.63 0.13 13.67
CA LEU A 80 -4.12 -1.09 14.30
C LEU A 80 -3.93 -0.86 15.79
N ARG A 81 -4.41 -1.80 16.60
CA ARG A 81 -4.36 -1.73 18.07
C ARG A 81 -3.82 -3.00 18.71
N GLU A 82 -3.19 -2.81 19.86
CA GLU A 82 -2.80 -3.88 20.77
C GLU A 82 -3.18 -3.46 22.19
N ASN A 83 -4.05 -4.22 22.87
CA ASN A 83 -4.50 -3.93 24.23
C ASN A 83 -4.98 -2.47 24.43
N ASP A 84 -5.87 -1.99 23.54
CA ASP A 84 -6.39 -0.62 23.47
C ASP A 84 -5.40 0.48 23.05
N GLU A 85 -4.10 0.19 22.96
CA GLU A 85 -3.09 1.14 22.47
C GLU A 85 -3.09 1.22 20.95
N ILE A 86 -3.01 2.44 20.41
CA ILE A 86 -2.90 2.67 18.96
C ILE A 86 -1.45 2.44 18.56
N ILE A 87 -1.23 1.43 17.73
CA ILE A 87 0.09 1.10 17.17
C ILE A 87 0.35 1.92 15.91
N ALA A 88 -0.64 1.96 15.01
CA ALA A 88 -0.52 2.69 13.74
C ALA A 88 -1.89 3.04 13.18
N THR A 89 -1.96 4.16 12.47
CA THR A 89 -3.15 4.56 11.70
C THR A 89 -2.73 4.95 10.29
N ALA A 90 -3.54 4.61 9.28
CA ALA A 90 -3.33 5.06 7.91
C ALA A 90 -4.67 5.33 7.20
N SER A 91 -4.63 6.23 6.20
CA SER A 91 -5.79 6.62 5.41
C SER A 91 -5.69 6.07 4.00
N PHE A 92 -6.57 5.13 3.67
CA PHE A 92 -6.60 4.42 2.39
C PHE A 92 -7.66 5.00 1.46
N ARG A 93 -7.35 5.17 0.18
CA ARG A 93 -8.33 5.59 -0.81
C ARG A 93 -9.28 4.42 -1.12
N SER A 94 -10.58 4.65 -1.09
CA SER A 94 -11.57 3.63 -1.48
C SER A 94 -11.37 3.12 -2.91
N SER A 95 -10.87 3.99 -3.81
CA SER A 95 -10.59 3.65 -5.20
C SER A 95 -9.48 2.61 -5.38
N TRP A 96 -8.67 2.36 -4.35
CA TRP A 96 -7.66 1.30 -4.34
C TRP A 96 -8.25 -0.09 -4.11
N LYS A 97 -9.48 -0.19 -3.62
CA LYS A 97 -10.17 -1.48 -3.40
C LYS A 97 -9.33 -2.48 -2.59
N LEU A 98 -8.72 -1.99 -1.51
CA LEU A 98 -8.04 -2.84 -0.55
C LEU A 98 -9.09 -3.51 0.35
N MET A 99 -8.85 -4.77 0.67
CA MET A 99 -9.63 -5.52 1.65
C MET A 99 -9.19 -5.12 3.07
N PRO A 100 -10.06 -5.26 4.09
CA PRO A 100 -9.72 -4.97 5.48
C PRO A 100 -8.40 -5.62 5.92
N GLU A 101 -8.23 -6.92 5.66
CA GLU A 101 -7.06 -7.68 6.10
C GLU A 101 -5.77 -7.20 5.43
N GLU A 102 -5.84 -6.69 4.20
CA GLU A 102 -4.70 -6.11 3.50
C GLU A 102 -4.30 -4.76 4.10
N MET A 103 -5.28 -3.93 4.48
CA MET A 103 -5.02 -2.69 5.20
C MET A 103 -4.36 -2.99 6.57
N GLY A 104 -4.88 -3.99 7.30
CA GLY A 104 -4.28 -4.46 8.54
C GLY A 104 -2.83 -4.93 8.36
N ARG A 105 -2.54 -5.73 7.33
CA ARG A 105 -1.16 -6.17 7.02
C ARG A 105 -0.23 -5.01 6.65
N ILE A 106 -0.72 -4.01 5.91
CA ILE A 106 0.07 -2.81 5.61
C ILE A 106 0.42 -2.03 6.88
N LEU A 107 -0.51 -1.94 7.84
CA LEU A 107 -0.25 -1.29 9.13
C LEU A 107 0.74 -2.09 9.98
N GLU A 108 0.54 -3.41 10.06
CA GLU A 108 1.35 -4.33 10.86
C GLU A 108 2.80 -4.38 10.36
N TYR A 109 2.98 -4.62 9.07
CA TYR A 109 4.30 -4.89 8.49
C TYR A 109 4.95 -3.66 7.84
N GLY A 110 4.24 -2.54 7.78
CA GLY A 110 4.78 -1.28 7.29
C GLY A 110 5.29 -1.34 5.84
N ASP A 111 6.51 -0.83 5.63
CA ASP A 111 7.15 -0.82 4.31
C ASP A 111 7.79 -2.16 3.90
N LYS A 112 7.67 -3.20 4.74
CA LYS A 112 8.12 -4.56 4.45
C LYS A 112 7.13 -5.32 3.57
N VAL A 113 5.88 -4.85 3.44
CA VAL A 113 4.87 -5.43 2.55
C VAL A 113 4.32 -4.38 1.58
N ALA A 114 3.79 -4.87 0.47
CA ALA A 114 3.03 -4.07 -0.47
C ALA A 114 1.92 -4.93 -1.08
N VAL A 115 0.79 -4.30 -1.40
CA VAL A 115 -0.36 -4.95 -2.02
C VAL A 115 -0.48 -4.49 -3.46
N TYR A 116 -0.56 -5.43 -4.40
CA TYR A 116 -0.73 -5.14 -5.81
C TYR A 116 -2.22 -5.03 -6.17
N ARG A 117 -2.54 -4.03 -6.98
CA ARG A 117 -3.89 -3.79 -7.50
C ARG A 117 -3.87 -3.44 -8.96
N GLU A 118 -4.81 -4.02 -9.69
CA GLU A 118 -5.00 -3.79 -11.12
C GLU A 118 -6.25 -2.95 -11.39
N GLY A 119 -6.18 -2.13 -12.43
CA GLY A 119 -7.33 -1.36 -12.91
C GLY A 119 -7.94 -0.39 -11.89
N ILE A 120 -7.17 0.04 -10.89
CA ILE A 120 -7.58 1.10 -9.96
C ILE A 120 -7.55 2.45 -10.67
N LYS A 121 -8.41 3.39 -10.26
CA LYS A 121 -8.55 4.68 -10.97
C LYS A 121 -7.77 5.79 -10.28
N ASN A 122 -7.10 6.62 -11.07
CA ASN A 122 -6.49 7.86 -10.57
C ASN A 122 -7.55 8.97 -10.43
N ASP A 123 -7.13 10.16 -9.99
CA ASP A 123 -8.03 11.30 -9.80
C ASP A 123 -8.63 11.81 -11.13
N ALA A 124 -8.02 11.48 -12.28
CA ALA A 124 -8.56 11.74 -13.62
C ALA A 124 -9.47 10.62 -14.15
N GLY A 125 -9.69 9.56 -13.37
CA GLY A 125 -10.53 8.41 -13.74
C GLY A 125 -9.84 7.38 -14.64
N GLU A 126 -8.56 7.56 -14.94
CA GLU A 126 -7.78 6.64 -15.78
C GLU A 126 -7.39 5.39 -14.99
N PRO A 127 -7.57 4.18 -15.56
CA PRO A 127 -7.16 2.95 -14.91
C PRO A 127 -5.63 2.82 -14.91
N PHE A 128 -5.08 2.33 -13.81
CA PHE A 128 -3.67 1.98 -13.68
C PHE A 128 -3.51 0.80 -12.73
N ASN A 129 -2.37 0.11 -12.84
CA ASN A 129 -1.96 -0.90 -11.89
C ASN A 129 -0.89 -0.30 -10.97
N ALA A 130 -0.89 -0.69 -9.70
CA ALA A 130 0.12 -0.27 -8.77
C ALA A 130 0.28 -1.22 -7.59
N TRP A 131 1.47 -1.15 -7.01
CA TRP A 131 1.73 -1.63 -5.66
C TRP A 131 1.46 -0.52 -4.65
N ILE A 132 0.80 -0.85 -3.54
CA ILE A 132 0.40 0.07 -2.48
C ILE A 132 1.08 -0.35 -1.18
N SER A 133 1.69 0.58 -0.48
CA SER A 133 2.40 0.35 0.80
C SER A 133 2.43 1.65 1.60
N VAL A 134 3.10 1.68 2.75
CA VAL A 134 3.30 2.86 3.59
C VAL A 134 4.78 3.26 3.63
N ASN A 135 5.07 4.45 4.17
CA ASN A 135 6.39 4.87 4.63
C ASN A 135 6.46 4.73 6.16
N ALA A 136 6.72 3.53 6.67
CA ALA A 136 6.86 3.33 8.12
C ALA A 136 8.08 4.07 8.72
N ASN A 137 9.07 4.38 7.88
CA ASN A 137 10.33 5.03 8.27
C ASN A 137 10.33 6.56 8.10
N GLN A 138 9.19 7.19 7.83
CA GLN A 138 9.05 8.65 7.70
C GLN A 138 8.16 9.21 8.81
N PRO A 139 8.27 10.52 9.12
CA PRO A 139 7.32 11.17 10.00
C PRO A 139 5.88 10.94 9.53
N LEU A 140 4.98 10.85 10.50
CA LEU A 140 3.53 10.81 10.26
C LEU A 140 3.08 12.09 9.55
N ASP A 141 1.94 12.02 8.87
CA ASP A 141 1.31 13.19 8.28
C ASP A 141 0.75 14.14 9.35
N GLU A 142 0.16 15.25 8.90
CA GLU A 142 -0.42 16.28 9.77
C GLU A 142 -1.57 15.76 10.65
N HIS A 143 -2.15 14.60 10.32
CA HIS A 143 -3.21 13.94 11.06
C HIS A 143 -2.70 12.81 11.96
N GLY A 144 -1.38 12.57 11.99
CA GLY A 144 -0.79 11.46 12.75
C GLY A 144 -0.92 10.11 12.04
N HIS A 145 -1.15 10.09 10.73
CA HIS A 145 -1.26 8.86 9.95
C HIS A 145 0.05 8.50 9.25
N LEU A 146 0.27 7.21 9.00
CA LEU A 146 1.32 6.72 8.13
C LEU A 146 1.13 7.25 6.70
N ASN A 147 2.21 7.72 6.10
CA ASN A 147 2.19 8.21 4.72
C ASN A 147 2.09 7.05 3.72
N MET A 148 1.05 7.05 2.89
CA MET A 148 0.85 6.03 1.84
C MET A 148 1.77 6.27 0.63
N ASN A 149 2.23 5.17 0.02
CA ASN A 149 2.93 5.13 -1.25
C ASN A 149 2.17 4.31 -2.30
N THR A 150 2.30 4.73 -3.55
CA THR A 150 1.88 3.94 -4.71
C THR A 150 3.01 3.86 -5.74
N TYR A 151 3.26 2.65 -6.23
CA TYR A 151 4.29 2.35 -7.22
C TYR A 151 3.63 1.77 -8.47
N HIS A 152 3.25 2.65 -9.39
CA HIS A 152 2.60 2.28 -10.64
C HIS A 152 3.57 1.59 -11.62
N ASP A 153 3.08 0.91 -12.65
CA ASP A 153 3.94 0.17 -13.60
C ASP A 153 5.06 1.02 -14.22
N ARG A 154 4.79 2.31 -14.49
CA ARG A 154 5.78 3.27 -15.03
C ARG A 154 6.77 3.84 -14.01
N TYR A 155 6.69 3.42 -12.75
CA TYR A 155 7.56 3.90 -11.67
C TYR A 155 8.97 3.36 -11.87
N TYR A 156 9.05 2.12 -12.35
CA TYR A 156 10.29 1.40 -12.62
C TYR A 156 10.88 1.84 -13.97
N LYS A 157 12.18 2.13 -13.98
CA LYS A 157 12.86 2.78 -15.12
C LYS A 157 12.88 1.94 -16.40
N LYS A 158 13.05 0.61 -16.27
CA LYS A 158 13.29 -0.28 -17.40
C LYS A 158 12.10 -1.18 -17.70
N TYR A 159 11.61 -1.88 -16.67
CA TYR A 159 10.47 -2.79 -16.75
C TYR A 159 9.65 -2.68 -15.47
N PRO A 160 8.32 -2.89 -15.54
CA PRO A 160 7.48 -3.02 -14.35
C PRO A 160 8.01 -4.06 -13.37
N PHE A 161 7.59 -3.98 -12.11
CA PHE A 161 7.92 -5.01 -11.14
C PHE A 161 7.20 -6.32 -11.50
N ASP A 162 7.98 -7.23 -12.06
CA ASP A 162 7.57 -8.56 -12.51
C ASP A 162 7.93 -9.60 -11.43
N LEU A 163 6.92 -10.30 -10.92
CA LEU A 163 7.10 -11.30 -9.87
C LEU A 163 7.78 -12.56 -10.40
N ASP A 164 7.44 -13.04 -11.60
CA ASP A 164 8.04 -14.23 -12.20
C ASP A 164 9.56 -14.02 -12.40
N TYR A 165 9.93 -12.86 -12.94
CA TYR A 165 11.33 -12.44 -13.06
C TYR A 165 11.99 -12.36 -11.68
N SER A 166 11.35 -11.72 -10.70
CA SER A 166 11.92 -11.56 -9.37
C SER A 166 12.11 -12.89 -8.64
N ILE A 167 11.16 -13.82 -8.76
CA ILE A 167 11.26 -15.19 -8.22
C ILE A 167 12.41 -15.94 -8.90
N SER A 168 12.57 -15.82 -10.21
CA SER A 168 13.67 -16.49 -10.94
C SER A 168 15.06 -16.06 -10.48
N ARG A 169 15.17 -14.85 -9.91
CA ARG A 169 16.41 -14.26 -9.39
C ARG A 169 16.69 -14.61 -7.93
N LEU A 170 15.78 -15.31 -7.26
CA LEU A 170 16.00 -15.78 -5.89
C LEU A 170 17.14 -16.81 -5.83
N PRO A 171 17.83 -16.93 -4.69
CA PRO A 171 18.83 -17.95 -4.45
C PRO A 171 18.28 -19.37 -4.68
N GLU A 172 19.13 -20.30 -5.11
CA GLU A 172 18.71 -21.68 -5.43
C GLU A 172 18.09 -22.36 -4.22
N GLN A 173 18.63 -22.15 -3.01
CA GLN A 173 18.07 -22.74 -1.78
C GLN A 173 16.62 -22.30 -1.48
N ILE A 174 16.22 -21.13 -1.98
CA ILE A 174 14.84 -20.63 -1.86
C ILE A 174 13.99 -21.21 -2.98
N LYS A 175 14.47 -21.15 -4.23
CA LYS A 175 13.73 -21.66 -5.41
C LYS A 175 13.34 -23.13 -5.26
N VAL A 176 14.20 -23.95 -4.65
CA VAL A 176 13.89 -25.36 -4.37
C VAL A 176 12.67 -25.51 -3.44
N GLN A 177 12.54 -24.67 -2.41
CA GLN A 177 11.43 -24.73 -1.44
C GLN A 177 10.09 -24.30 -2.04
N ILE A 178 10.12 -23.41 -3.04
CA ILE A 178 8.92 -22.83 -3.66
C ILE A 178 8.62 -23.39 -5.06
N LYS A 179 9.37 -24.38 -5.53
CA LYS A 179 9.32 -24.88 -6.91
C LYS A 179 7.91 -25.24 -7.38
N ASP A 180 7.16 -25.94 -6.54
CA ASP A 180 5.81 -26.41 -6.86
C ASP A 180 4.71 -25.49 -6.31
N LYS A 181 5.10 -24.35 -5.72
CA LYS A 181 4.21 -23.37 -5.07
C LYS A 181 4.28 -21.99 -5.72
N HIS A 182 4.71 -21.94 -6.97
CA HIS A 182 5.03 -20.69 -7.65
C HIS A 182 3.85 -19.70 -7.72
N GLU A 183 2.67 -20.18 -8.11
CA GLU A 183 1.47 -19.33 -8.16
C GLU A 183 0.99 -18.92 -6.76
N GLU A 184 1.02 -19.84 -5.79
CA GLU A 184 0.68 -19.56 -4.39
C GLU A 184 1.57 -18.44 -3.82
N VAL A 185 2.88 -18.51 -4.04
CA VAL A 185 3.83 -17.46 -3.61
C VAL A 185 3.50 -16.12 -4.26
N LYS A 186 3.19 -16.11 -5.56
CA LYS A 186 2.81 -14.86 -6.26
C LYS A 186 1.53 -14.27 -5.68
N ASP A 187 0.52 -15.10 -5.42
CA ASP A 187 -0.77 -14.64 -4.92
C ASP A 187 -0.67 -14.13 -3.48
N CYS A 188 0.13 -14.80 -2.62
CA CYS A 188 0.46 -14.29 -1.30
C CYS A 188 1.13 -12.91 -1.39
N ILE A 189 2.20 -12.80 -2.19
CA ILE A 189 2.97 -11.56 -2.32
C ILE A 189 2.10 -10.42 -2.90
N ARG A 190 1.23 -10.69 -3.89
CA ARG A 190 0.29 -9.70 -4.44
C ARG A 190 -0.69 -9.18 -3.39
N GLN A 191 -1.11 -10.02 -2.44
CA GLN A 191 -2.03 -9.67 -1.35
C GLN A 191 -1.31 -9.09 -0.13
N GLY A 192 0.00 -8.82 -0.24
CA GLY A 192 0.83 -8.34 0.86
C GLY A 192 0.95 -9.36 2.01
N ILE A 193 0.77 -10.65 1.74
CA ILE A 193 0.96 -11.74 2.69
C ILE A 193 2.42 -12.19 2.61
N PRO A 194 3.24 -12.03 3.68
CA PRO A 194 4.59 -12.56 3.71
C PRO A 194 4.56 -14.09 3.59
N TYR A 195 5.24 -14.64 2.59
CA TYR A 195 5.24 -16.09 2.36
C TYR A 195 6.34 -16.75 3.20
N GLY A 196 5.95 -17.49 4.24
CA GLY A 196 6.88 -18.11 5.19
C GLY A 196 7.70 -19.28 4.62
N LEU A 197 8.98 -19.35 4.99
CA LEU A 197 9.91 -20.42 4.62
C LEU A 197 11.12 -20.50 5.55
N ASP A 198 11.96 -21.53 5.38
CA ASP A 198 13.23 -21.64 6.10
C ASP A 198 14.36 -20.92 5.35
N VAL A 199 15.00 -19.95 6.00
CA VAL A 199 16.11 -19.18 5.45
C VAL A 199 17.43 -19.64 6.05
N ALA A 200 18.32 -20.20 5.21
CA ALA A 200 19.71 -20.43 5.59
C ALA A 200 20.48 -19.09 5.60
N THR A 201 20.87 -18.64 6.79
CA THR A 201 21.66 -17.42 7.03
C THR A 201 23.09 -17.76 7.43
N THR A 202 23.94 -16.76 7.61
CA THR A 202 25.29 -16.92 8.17
C THR A 202 25.31 -17.49 9.58
N ASP A 203 24.24 -17.26 10.35
CA ASP A 203 24.15 -17.62 11.77
C ASP A 203 23.38 -18.93 12.00
N GLY A 204 22.91 -19.57 10.92
CA GLY A 204 22.14 -20.81 10.96
C GLY A 204 20.85 -20.73 10.13
N ILE A 205 19.99 -21.73 10.29
CA ILE A 205 18.66 -21.75 9.65
C ILE A 205 17.67 -21.06 10.58
N VAL A 206 16.96 -20.06 10.07
CA VAL A 206 15.91 -19.34 10.78
C VAL A 206 14.61 -19.40 9.99
N GLN A 207 13.47 -19.32 10.68
CA GLN A 207 12.20 -19.07 10.02
C GLN A 207 12.22 -17.64 9.45
N GLY A 208 11.84 -17.48 8.20
CA GLY A 208 11.78 -16.18 7.53
C GLY A 208 10.65 -16.13 6.51
N CYS A 209 10.65 -15.13 5.65
CA CYS A 209 9.61 -14.98 4.64
C CYS A 209 10.07 -14.26 3.37
N LEU A 210 9.27 -14.42 2.31
CA LEU A 210 9.37 -13.63 1.08
C LEU A 210 8.32 -12.54 1.10
N SER A 211 8.71 -11.32 0.72
CA SER A 211 7.78 -10.20 0.59
C SER A 211 8.16 -9.25 -0.54
N ALA A 212 7.19 -8.52 -1.06
CA ALA A 212 7.39 -7.52 -2.11
C ALA A 212 8.02 -6.23 -1.55
N ASN A 213 9.19 -5.86 -2.06
CA ASN A 213 9.73 -4.52 -1.95
C ASN A 213 9.34 -3.71 -3.20
N ALA A 214 8.15 -3.14 -3.18
CA ALA A 214 7.61 -2.37 -4.30
C ALA A 214 8.42 -1.08 -4.59
N LYS A 215 9.05 -0.49 -3.59
CA LYS A 215 9.91 0.69 -3.78
C LYS A 215 11.10 0.40 -4.68
N VAL A 216 11.63 -0.82 -4.62
CA VAL A 216 12.80 -1.23 -5.42
C VAL A 216 12.39 -2.06 -6.63
N GLY A 217 11.24 -2.74 -6.57
CA GLY A 217 10.76 -3.64 -7.62
C GLY A 217 11.45 -5.00 -7.55
N ARG A 218 11.51 -5.59 -6.36
CA ARG A 218 12.08 -6.93 -6.12
C ARG A 218 11.36 -7.65 -4.98
N ILE A 219 11.64 -8.94 -4.83
CA ILE A 219 11.27 -9.71 -3.65
C ILE A 219 12.43 -9.66 -2.65
N ASP A 220 12.13 -9.25 -1.42
CA ASP A 220 13.06 -9.32 -0.31
C ASP A 220 12.92 -10.69 0.39
N ILE A 221 14.04 -11.20 0.91
CA ILE A 221 14.10 -12.38 1.78
C ILE A 221 14.35 -11.84 3.18
N LEU A 222 13.36 -12.01 4.06
CA LEU A 222 13.38 -11.47 5.41
C LEU A 222 13.61 -12.60 6.43
N ASP A 223 14.28 -12.28 7.52
CA ASP A 223 14.43 -13.16 8.67
C ASP A 223 13.21 -13.10 9.62
N ASN A 224 13.31 -13.76 10.78
CA ASN A 224 12.26 -13.78 11.80
C ASN A 224 11.97 -12.41 12.44
N ASN A 225 12.85 -11.44 12.26
CA ASN A 225 12.66 -10.06 12.74
C ASN A 225 12.21 -9.12 11.61
N LEU A 226 11.84 -9.66 10.45
CA LEU A 226 11.47 -8.90 9.24
C LEU A 226 12.60 -8.00 8.71
N GLU A 227 13.85 -8.37 9.01
CA GLU A 227 15.04 -7.73 8.48
C GLU A 227 15.63 -8.51 7.31
N LEU A 228 16.37 -7.83 6.43
CA LEU A 228 16.95 -8.49 5.26
C LEU A 228 17.91 -9.60 5.69
N ALA A 229 17.62 -10.83 5.29
CA ALA A 229 18.38 -12.00 5.69
C ALA A 229 19.82 -11.95 5.16
N LYS A 230 20.79 -12.21 6.05
CA LYS A 230 22.21 -12.32 5.71
C LYS A 230 22.51 -13.71 5.15
N LEU A 231 22.31 -13.85 3.84
CA LEU A 231 22.55 -15.13 3.17
C LEU A 231 24.04 -15.46 3.11
N PRO A 232 24.44 -16.73 3.27
CA PRO A 232 25.81 -17.16 3.06
C PRO A 232 26.21 -16.91 1.61
N VAL A 233 27.37 -16.29 1.41
CA VAL A 233 27.94 -16.12 0.07
C VAL A 233 28.26 -17.51 -0.47
N PRO A 234 27.78 -17.89 -1.67
CA PRO A 234 28.16 -19.16 -2.25
C PRO A 234 29.68 -19.18 -2.41
N GLN A 235 30.36 -20.13 -1.76
CA GLN A 235 31.75 -20.44 -2.07
C GLN A 235 31.78 -20.86 -3.55
N LYS A 236 32.27 -19.98 -4.41
CA LYS A 236 32.60 -20.36 -5.78
C LYS A 236 33.56 -21.54 -5.68
N ALA A 237 33.16 -22.70 -6.20
CA ALA A 237 34.10 -23.78 -6.46
C ALA A 237 35.31 -23.18 -7.20
N GLU A 238 36.50 -23.39 -6.66
CA GLU A 238 37.76 -22.92 -7.23
C GLU A 238 37.83 -23.33 -8.71
N ARG A 239 37.60 -22.36 -9.59
CA ARG A 239 38.05 -22.43 -10.97
C ARG A 239 39.33 -21.62 -11.01
N GLN A 240 40.43 -22.32 -11.30
CA GLN A 240 41.74 -21.74 -11.55
C GLN A 240 41.64 -20.59 -12.57
N ASN A 241 42.40 -19.55 -12.27
CA ASN A 241 42.58 -18.28 -12.98
C ASN A 241 42.47 -18.32 -14.51
N THR A 242 41.75 -17.34 -15.05
CA THR A 242 42.33 -16.40 -16.01
C THR A 242 41.69 -15.04 -15.77
N GLY A 243 42.54 -14.03 -15.57
CA GLY A 243 42.15 -12.72 -15.07
C GLY A 243 41.30 -11.91 -16.05
N GLN A 244 40.36 -11.17 -15.48
CA GLN A 244 40.07 -9.81 -15.91
C GLN A 244 39.43 -9.08 -14.74
N GLU A 245 40.15 -8.09 -14.24
CA GLU A 245 39.64 -7.09 -13.33
C GLU A 245 38.48 -6.36 -14.02
N THR A 246 37.28 -6.47 -13.46
CA THR A 246 36.33 -5.37 -13.52
C THR A 246 35.88 -5.08 -12.11
N SER A 247 36.43 -3.98 -11.65
CA SER A 247 36.06 -3.15 -10.52
C SER A 247 34.55 -3.12 -10.25
N THR A 248 34.27 -3.30 -8.96
CA THR A 248 33.10 -2.85 -8.22
C THR A 248 32.61 -1.48 -8.69
N GLU A 249 31.45 -1.43 -9.35
CA GLU A 249 30.64 -0.22 -9.47
C GLU A 249 29.25 -0.49 -8.91
N GLN A 250 29.06 0.06 -7.71
CA GLN A 250 27.92 0.89 -7.35
C GLN A 250 26.59 0.48 -7.99
N GLY A 251 25.71 -0.11 -7.18
CA GLY A 251 24.27 0.00 -7.41
C GLY A 251 23.91 1.48 -7.46
N ALA A 252 23.93 2.03 -8.67
CA ALA A 252 23.59 3.40 -8.93
C ALA A 252 22.21 3.66 -8.32
N ALA A 253 22.12 4.73 -7.53
CA ALA A 253 20.86 5.35 -7.20
C ALA A 253 20.21 5.77 -8.53
N ASP A 254 19.45 4.86 -9.11
CA ASP A 254 18.68 5.10 -10.32
C ASP A 254 17.60 6.12 -9.94
N GLU A 255 17.66 7.31 -10.53
CA GLU A 255 16.69 8.39 -10.28
C GLU A 255 15.26 7.90 -10.56
N LYS A 256 14.56 7.60 -9.47
CA LYS A 256 13.15 7.21 -9.44
C LYS A 256 12.30 8.44 -9.74
N LYS A 257 11.32 8.31 -10.64
CA LYS A 257 10.30 9.37 -10.78
C LYS A 257 9.54 9.46 -9.46
N LYS A 258 9.33 10.68 -8.96
CA LYS A 258 8.60 10.91 -7.71
C LYS A 258 7.21 10.25 -7.79
N PRO A 259 6.71 9.63 -6.71
CA PRO A 259 5.32 9.18 -6.64
C PRO A 259 4.38 10.34 -6.97
N TRP A 260 3.18 10.03 -7.46
CA TRP A 260 2.16 10.98 -7.94
C TRP A 260 1.57 11.93 -6.86
N GLN A 261 2.29 12.20 -5.77
CA GLN A 261 1.86 13.07 -4.67
C GLN A 261 2.34 14.53 -4.78
N TYR A 262 3.12 14.91 -5.80
CA TYR A 262 3.49 16.31 -6.02
C TYR A 262 3.56 16.68 -7.50
N GLN A 263 2.41 16.72 -8.18
CA GLN A 263 2.19 17.79 -9.15
C GLN A 263 1.52 18.93 -8.39
N GLN A 264 2.33 19.83 -7.81
CA GLN A 264 1.80 21.11 -7.38
C GLN A 264 1.10 21.73 -8.58
N VAL A 265 -0.20 21.95 -8.42
CA VAL A 265 -0.98 22.88 -9.22
C VAL A 265 -0.20 24.20 -9.24
N ARG A 266 0.42 24.51 -10.38
CA ARG A 266 0.89 25.86 -10.65
C ARG A 266 -0.35 26.75 -10.69
N GLY A 267 -0.64 27.41 -9.58
CA GLY A 267 -1.76 28.33 -9.50
C GLY A 267 -1.90 28.96 -8.12
N ASN A 268 -1.11 29.99 -7.84
CA ASN A 268 -1.68 31.35 -7.83
C ASN A 268 -0.65 32.42 -7.52
N GLN A 269 -0.73 33.46 -8.34
CA GLN A 269 -0.09 34.74 -8.17
C GLN A 269 -0.62 35.41 -6.90
N PHE A 270 0.21 35.54 -5.86
CA PHE A 270 0.01 36.60 -4.87
C PHE A 270 1.02 37.71 -5.12
N ARG A 271 0.46 38.84 -5.57
CA ARG A 271 1.09 40.15 -5.72
C ARG A 271 1.74 40.58 -4.41
N ASN A 272 3.05 40.78 -4.41
CA ASN A 272 3.69 41.63 -3.42
C ASN A 272 3.35 43.10 -3.71
N LYS A 273 2.41 43.64 -2.93
CA LYS A 273 2.33 45.07 -2.64
C LYS A 273 2.43 45.22 -1.12
N GLN A 274 3.61 45.61 -0.65
CA GLN A 274 3.84 46.72 0.29
C GLN A 274 5.26 46.62 0.86
N GLY A 275 5.93 47.77 0.92
CA GLY A 275 7.26 47.91 1.50
C GLY A 275 7.93 49.22 1.10
N LYS A 276 7.34 50.35 1.48
CA LYS A 276 8.06 51.63 1.57
C LYS A 276 9.21 51.46 2.57
N GLY A 277 10.42 51.85 2.19
CA GLY A 277 11.59 51.91 3.06
C GLY A 277 12.61 52.88 2.50
N ILE A 278 12.77 54.01 3.18
CA ILE A 278 13.59 55.18 2.87
C ILE A 278 15.09 54.86 3.03
N SER A 279 15.93 55.35 2.11
CA SER A 279 17.30 55.90 2.31
C SER A 279 17.92 56.13 0.92
N ARG A 280 18.55 57.24 0.52
CA ARG A 280 19.06 58.48 1.14
C ARG A 280 18.81 59.61 0.14
#